data_AF-A0A6B3BB64-F1
#
_entry.id   AF-A0A6B3BB64-F1
#
_cell.length_a   1.000
_cell.length_b   1.000
_cell.length_c   1.000
_cell.angle_alpha   90.00
_cell.angle_beta   90.00
_cell.angle_gamma   90.00
#
_symmetry.space_group_name_H-M   'P 1'
#
loop_
_entity.id
_entity.type
_entity.pdbx_description
1 polymer ?
#
loop_
_entity_poly.entity_id
_entity_poly.type
_entity_poly.pdbx_seq_one_letter_code
_entity_poly.pdbx_strand_id
1 'polypeptide(L)'
;DETWRDTVHRPHDTVLVSPAEMCPDDVTVVSGLHGALTPAAWPVAVARFPDTARCAARHARTLDVLTALGASVAGPVAAAAAHALR
;
A
#
# COMPACT_ATOMS: atom_id res chain seq x y z
N ASP A 1 1.63 -7.88 -0.21
CA ASP A 1 0.41 -7.29 0.35
C ASP A 1 0.59 -7.27 1.85
N GLU A 2 0.45 -6.10 2.45
CA GLU A 2 0.68 -5.84 3.88
C GLU A 2 -0.56 -5.22 4.54
N THR A 3 -1.75 -5.35 3.95
CA THR A 3 -3.01 -4.78 4.45
C THR A 3 -3.30 -5.11 5.91
N TRP A 4 -2.87 -6.27 6.39
CA TRP A 4 -3.11 -6.76 7.75
C TRP A 4 -1.84 -6.82 8.60
N ARG A 5 -0.77 -6.12 8.20
CA ARG A 5 0.53 -6.16 8.87
C ARG A 5 0.47 -5.68 10.33
N ASP A 6 -0.51 -4.85 10.64
CA ASP A 6 -0.80 -4.32 11.98
C ASP A 6 -1.62 -5.28 12.86
N THR A 7 -2.04 -6.44 12.34
CA THR A 7 -2.79 -7.43 13.11
C THR A 7 -1.97 -7.91 14.30
N VAL A 8 -2.61 -7.87 15.48
CA VAL A 8 -2.00 -8.31 16.73
C VAL A 8 -1.57 -9.77 16.62
N HIS A 9 -0.30 -10.03 16.86
CA HIS A 9 0.30 -11.36 16.90
C HIS A 9 0.91 -11.59 18.28
N ARG A 10 1.07 -12.87 18.68
CA ARG A 10 1.73 -13.21 19.94
C ARG A 10 3.23 -12.95 19.79
N PRO A 11 3.82 -12.02 20.56
CA PRO A 11 5.25 -11.78 20.50
C PRO A 11 6.00 -13.09 20.80
N HIS A 12 7.04 -13.38 20.02
CA HIS A 12 7.94 -14.54 20.18
C HIS A 12 7.37 -15.92 19.77
N ASP A 13 6.05 -16.08 19.73
CA ASP A 13 5.41 -17.28 19.17
C ASP A 13 5.09 -17.15 17.68
N THR A 14 5.02 -15.92 17.16
CA THR A 14 4.75 -15.64 15.75
C THR A 14 5.86 -14.73 15.21
N VAL A 15 6.69 -15.29 14.32
CA VAL A 15 7.68 -14.50 13.56
C VAL A 15 6.96 -13.82 12.41
N LEU A 16 6.80 -12.51 12.51
CA LEU A 16 6.32 -11.67 11.42
C LEU A 16 7.52 -10.98 10.77
N VAL A 17 7.84 -11.37 9.53
CA VAL A 17 8.86 -10.72 8.71
C VAL A 17 8.22 -10.33 7.39
N SER A 18 8.44 -9.08 6.96
CA SER A 18 7.97 -8.62 5.66
C SER A 18 9.00 -8.92 4.56
N PRO A 19 8.57 -9.35 3.36
CA PRO A 19 9.45 -9.40 2.20
C PRO A 19 10.15 -8.07 1.91
N ALA A 20 9.53 -6.93 2.22
CA ALA A 20 10.13 -5.61 2.07
C ALA A 20 11.21 -5.30 3.11
N GLU A 21 11.28 -6.06 4.22
CA GLU A 21 12.41 -6.02 5.16
C GLU A 21 13.57 -6.88 4.66
N MET A 22 13.26 -8.03 4.03
CA MET A 22 14.27 -8.95 3.50
C MET A 22 14.90 -8.43 2.21
N CYS A 23 14.10 -7.80 1.34
CA CYS A 23 14.48 -7.36 0.01
C CYS A 23 13.94 -5.94 -0.28
N PRO A 24 14.39 -4.90 0.45
CA PRO A 24 13.80 -3.56 0.40
C PRO A 24 13.82 -2.92 -1.00
N ASP A 25 14.78 -3.31 -1.86
CA ASP A 25 14.96 -2.77 -3.21
C ASP A 25 14.22 -3.54 -4.32
N ASP A 26 13.53 -4.63 -3.98
CA ASP A 26 12.80 -5.48 -4.94
C ASP A 26 11.29 -5.58 -4.66
N VAL A 27 10.85 -5.17 -3.48
CA VAL A 27 9.47 -5.40 -3.05
C VAL A 27 8.62 -4.14 -3.14
N THR A 28 7.64 -4.16 -4.04
CA THR A 28 6.50 -3.23 -4.00
C THR A 28 5.53 -3.68 -2.90
N VAL A 29 5.34 -2.84 -1.88
CA VAL A 29 4.34 -3.07 -0.83
C VAL A 29 2.99 -2.54 -1.31
N VAL A 30 1.92 -3.29 -1.06
CA VAL A 30 0.54 -2.83 -1.27
C VAL A 30 -0.19 -2.97 0.05
N SER A 31 -0.97 -1.96 0.43
CA SER A 31 -1.79 -1.98 1.64
C SER A 31 -3.14 -1.33 1.37
N GLY A 32 -4.22 -2.06 1.63
CA GLY A 32 -5.53 -1.44 1.83
C GLY A 32 -5.51 -0.55 3.07
N LEU A 33 -6.27 0.55 3.03
CA LEU A 33 -6.46 1.40 4.22
C LEU A 33 -7.81 1.13 4.92
N HIS A 34 -8.70 0.40 4.26
CA HIS A 34 -10.03 0.08 4.76
C HIS A 34 -9.96 -0.73 6.06
N GLY A 35 -10.71 -0.29 7.07
CA GLY A 35 -10.80 -0.96 8.37
C GLY A 35 -9.68 -0.60 9.35
N ALA A 36 -8.47 -0.35 8.87
CA ALA A 36 -7.33 0.04 9.72
C ALA A 36 -7.18 1.56 9.85
N LEU A 37 -7.14 2.28 8.73
CA LEU A 37 -6.84 3.73 8.68
C LEU A 37 -8.00 4.56 8.12
N THR A 38 -8.93 3.93 7.41
CA THR A 38 -10.14 4.57 6.87
C THR A 38 -11.36 3.68 7.11
N PRO A 39 -12.60 4.21 7.05
CA PRO A 39 -13.81 3.39 7.12
C PRO A 39 -13.77 2.19 6.17
N ALA A 40 -14.28 1.04 6.61
CA ALA A 40 -14.18 -0.23 5.88
C ALA A 40 -14.82 -0.19 4.47
N ALA A 41 -15.82 0.68 4.28
CA ALA A 41 -16.51 0.83 3.00
C ALA A 41 -15.77 1.73 1.99
N TRP A 42 -14.63 2.33 2.37
CA TRP A 42 -13.92 3.27 1.50
C TRP A 42 -12.90 2.55 0.61
N PRO A 43 -13.01 2.67 -0.73
CA PRO A 43 -12.15 1.96 -1.67
C PRO A 43 -10.82 2.70 -1.87
N VAL A 44 -9.93 2.61 -0.88
CA VAL A 44 -8.61 3.26 -0.94
C VAL A 44 -7.50 2.36 -0.42
N ALA A 45 -6.39 2.36 -1.14
CA ALA A 45 -5.19 1.59 -0.90
C ALA A 45 -3.96 2.39 -1.35
N VAL A 46 -2.79 1.99 -0.89
CA VAL A 46 -1.50 2.55 -1.29
C VAL A 46 -0.59 1.46 -1.83
N ALA A 47 0.29 1.84 -2.75
CA ALA A 47 1.40 1.01 -3.19
C ALA A 47 2.71 1.78 -3.01
N ARG A 48 3.65 1.23 -2.23
CA ARG A 48 4.99 1.78 -2.04
C ARG A 48 5.96 1.03 -2.94
N PHE A 49 6.50 1.72 -3.94
CA PHE A 49 7.55 1.19 -4.81
C PHE A 49 8.92 1.53 -4.21
N PRO A 50 9.90 0.61 -4.24
CA PRO A 50 11.27 0.94 -3.88
C PRO A 50 11.84 2.08 -4.72
N ASP A 51 12.75 2.87 -4.15
CA ASP A 51 13.41 3.99 -4.82
C ASP A 51 14.58 3.49 -5.70
N THR A 52 14.25 2.74 -6.74
CA THR A 52 15.21 2.23 -7.73
C THR A 52 14.73 2.52 -9.14
N ALA A 53 15.65 2.67 -10.11
CA ALA A 53 15.29 2.93 -11.50
C ALA A 53 14.33 1.87 -12.10
N ARG A 54 14.55 0.60 -11.76
CA ARG A 54 13.67 -0.52 -12.15
C ARG A 54 12.26 -0.36 -11.57
N CYS A 55 12.16 -0.01 -10.30
CA CYS A 55 10.87 0.18 -9.63
C CYS A 55 10.16 1.45 -10.08
N ALA A 56 10.90 2.51 -10.46
CA ALA A 56 10.34 3.71 -11.08
C ALA A 56 9.67 3.41 -12.43
N ALA A 57 10.31 2.58 -13.28
CA ALA A 57 9.70 2.14 -14.53
C ALA A 57 8.42 1.29 -14.29
N ARG A 58 8.43 0.42 -13.28
CA ARG A 58 7.25 -0.35 -12.87
C ARG A 58 6.14 0.56 -12.35
N HIS A 59 6.47 1.55 -11.52
CA HIS A 59 5.54 2.54 -10.99
C HIS A 59 4.85 3.33 -12.12
N ALA A 60 5.62 3.84 -13.09
CA ALA A 60 5.08 4.53 -14.26
C ALA A 60 4.08 3.64 -15.03
N ARG A 61 4.47 2.40 -15.34
CA ARG A 61 3.58 1.45 -16.03
C ARG A 61 2.32 1.12 -15.23
N THR A 62 2.43 1.02 -13.90
CA THR A 62 1.25 0.83 -13.04
C THR A 62 0.30 2.02 -13.14
N LEU A 63 0.81 3.25 -13.14
CA LEU A 63 -0.02 4.44 -13.32
C LEU A 63 -0.70 4.45 -14.70
N ASP A 64 0.03 4.10 -15.77
CA ASP A 64 -0.54 4.01 -17.12
C ASP A 64 -1.74 3.03 -17.17
N VAL A 65 -1.59 1.85 -16.55
CA VAL A 65 -2.66 0.85 -16.47
C VAL A 65 -3.84 1.36 -15.64
N LEU A 66 -3.59 1.99 -14.48
CA LEU A 66 -4.65 2.55 -13.64
C LEU A 66 -5.41 3.66 -14.38
N THR A 67 -4.71 4.53 -15.10
CA THR A 67 -5.32 5.56 -15.94
C THR A 67 -6.16 4.95 -17.05
N ALA A 68 -5.66 3.94 -17.76
CA ALA A 68 -6.41 3.24 -18.81
C ALA A 68 -7.68 2.54 -18.27
N LEU A 69 -7.65 2.06 -17.02
CA LEU A 69 -8.81 1.47 -16.34
C LEU A 69 -9.78 2.52 -15.77
N GLY A 70 -9.46 3.81 -15.84
CA GLY A 70 -10.26 4.88 -15.22
C GLY A 70 -10.24 4.84 -13.69
N ALA A 71 -9.22 4.23 -13.10
CA ALA A 71 -9.08 4.13 -11.65
C ALA A 71 -8.85 5.52 -11.06
N SER A 72 -9.63 5.88 -10.04
CA SER A 72 -9.49 7.13 -9.31
C SER A 72 -9.91 6.96 -7.86
N VAL A 73 -9.34 7.78 -6.99
CA VAL A 73 -9.79 7.91 -5.59
C VAL A 73 -10.63 9.18 -5.52
N ALA A 74 -11.87 9.07 -5.03
CA ALA A 74 -12.74 10.22 -4.88
C ALA A 74 -12.08 11.28 -3.98
N GLY A 75 -12.19 12.56 -4.34
CA GLY A 75 -11.51 13.66 -3.66
C GLY A 75 -11.65 13.66 -2.12
N PRO A 76 -12.86 13.49 -1.56
CA PRO A 76 -13.06 13.39 -0.11
C PRO A 76 -12.31 12.20 0.53
N VAL A 77 -12.30 11.04 -0.14
CA VAL A 77 -11.58 9.85 0.32
C VAL A 77 -10.07 10.08 0.26
N ALA A 78 -9.57 10.71 -0.81
CA ALA A 78 -8.15 11.03 -0.97
C ALA A 78 -7.66 11.99 0.13
N ALA A 79 -8.44 13.02 0.46
CA ALA A 79 -8.08 13.98 1.52
C ALA A 79 -8.01 13.31 2.90
N ALA A 80 -8.98 12.46 3.22
CA ALA A 80 -9.00 11.74 4.49
C ALA A 80 -7.89 10.67 4.58
N ALA A 81 -7.63 9.93 3.49
CA ALA A 81 -6.51 9.00 3.42
C ALA A 81 -5.16 9.72 3.59
N ALA A 82 -4.98 10.87 2.94
CA ALA A 82 -3.78 11.69 3.10
C ALA A 82 -3.61 12.20 4.55
N HIS A 83 -4.71 12.49 5.26
CA HIS A 83 -4.65 12.84 6.67
C HIS A 83 -4.23 11.64 7.54
N ALA A 84 -4.77 10.44 7.27
CA ALA A 84 -4.46 9.23 8.02
C ALA A 84 -3.02 8.71 7.81
N LEU A 85 -2.36 9.10 6.71
CA LEU A 85 -0.99 8.70 6.35
C LEU A 85 0.10 9.68 6.80
N ARG A 86 -0.26 10.79 7.45
CA ARG A 86 0.70 11.76 8.01
C ARG A 86 1.29 11.25 9.32
#